data_AF-A0A8T3ZPX9-F1
#
_entry.id   AF-A0A8T3ZPX9-F1
#
_cell.length_a   1.000
_cell.length_b   1.000
_cell.length_c   1.000
_cell.angle_alpha   90.00
_cell.angle_beta   90.00
_cell.angle_gamma   90.00
#
_symmetry.space_group_name_H-M   'P 1'
#
loop_
_entity.id
_entity.type
_entity.pdbx_description
1 polymer ?
#
loop_
_entity_poly.entity_id
_entity_poly.type
_entity_poly.pdbx_seq_one_letter_code
_entity_poly.pdbx_strand_id
1 'polypeptide(L)' 'MKFLVIKKTKNQNLLLKSEENEPIIKKMLFLNRKQIGYVFETIGLVEKPFYLAKAPDQWETVKEGTVLEGGGCAK' A
#
# COMPACT_ATOMS: atom_id res chain seq x y z
N MET A 1 -7.60 3.30 7.42
CA MET A 1 -6.34 3.91 7.00
C MET A 1 -6.24 4.02 5.49
N LYS A 2 -5.50 5.02 4.99
CA LYS A 2 -5.25 5.22 3.56
C LYS A 2 -3.75 5.21 3.28
N PHE A 3 -3.37 4.69 2.11
CA PHE A 3 -2.00 4.62 1.63
C PHE A 3 -1.87 5.34 0.29
N LEU A 4 -0.98 6.31 0.19
CA LEU A 4 -0.62 6.98 -1.06
C LEU A 4 0.50 6.20 -1.75
N VAL A 5 0.31 5.87 -3.03
CA VAL A 5 1.36 5.27 -3.85
C VAL A 5 2.38 6.34 -4.20
N ILE A 6 3.58 6.23 -3.63
CA ILE A 6 4.68 7.16 -3.89
C ILE A 6 5.46 6.72 -5.13
N LYS A 7 5.72 5.43 -5.27
CA LYS A 7 6.54 4.90 -6.36
C LYS A 7 6.23 3.46 -6.71
N LYS A 8 6.38 3.13 -7.99
CA LYS A 8 6.44 1.73 -8.47
C LYS A 8 7.89 1.29 -8.58
N THR A 9 8.23 0.17 -7.96
CA THR A 9 9.57 -0.41 -8.02
C THR A 9 9.72 -1.35 -9.21
N LYS A 10 10.97 -1.60 -9.65
CA LYS A 10 11.28 -2.52 -10.76
C LYS A 10 10.84 -3.96 -10.49
N ASN A 11 10.72 -4.35 -9.22
CA ASN A 11 10.35 -5.71 -8.80
C ASN A 11 8.83 -5.87 -8.60
N GLN A 12 8.02 -5.00 -9.20
CA GLN A 12 6.56 -5.01 -9.07
C GLN A 12 6.02 -4.79 -7.63
N ASN A 13 6.80 -4.10 -6.78
CA ASN A 13 6.33 -3.64 -5.48
C ASN A 13 5.92 -2.16 -5.55
N LEU A 14 4.96 -1.78 -4.72
CA LEU A 14 4.57 -0.40 -4.48
C LEU A 14 5.27 0.13 -3.23
N LEU A 15 5.85 1.32 -3.33
CA LEU A 15 6.25 2.11 -2.18
C LEU A 15 5.10 3.04 -1.81
N LEU A 16 4.64 2.93 -0.58
CA LEU A 16 3.49 3.64 -0.07
C LEU A 16 3.85 4.54 1.11
N LYS A 17 3.04 5.57 1.32
CA LYS A 17 3.07 6.42 2.51
C LYS A 17 1.67 6.50 3.11
N SER A 18 1.58 6.56 4.43
CA SER A 18 0.32 6.82 5.15
C SER A 18 0.48 8.07 6.00
N GLU A 19 -0.65 8.68 6.37
CA GLU A 19 -0.68 9.73 7.41
C GLU A 19 -0.57 9.12 8.81
N GLU A 20 -0.98 7.85 8.94
CA GLU A 20 -0.84 7.06 10.15
C GLU A 20 0.62 6.55 10.18
N ASN A 21 1.43 7.04 11.13
CA ASN A 21 2.84 6.65 11.31
C ASN A 21 2.96 5.38 12.16
N GLU A 22 2.22 4.33 11.81
CA GLU A 22 2.17 3.07 12.56
C GLU A 22 2.80 1.93 11.77
N PRO A 23 3.74 1.15 12.34
CA PRO A 23 4.34 0.02 11.64
C PRO A 23 3.32 -1.08 11.39
N ILE A 24 3.11 -1.44 10.13
CA ILE A 24 2.02 -2.35 9.72
C ILE A 24 2.53 -3.36 8.70
N ILE A 25 2.13 -4.61 8.89
CA ILE A 25 2.45 -5.74 8.00
C ILE A 25 1.18 -6.56 7.76
N LYS A 26 1.13 -7.23 6.59
CA LYS A 26 0.01 -8.06 6.11
C LYS A 26 -1.33 -7.31 5.98
N LYS A 27 -1.31 -5.98 5.92
CA LYS A 27 -2.52 -5.18 5.69
C LYS A 27 -2.94 -5.32 4.24
N MET A 28 -4.18 -5.73 4.00
CA MET A 28 -4.74 -5.80 2.65
C MET A 28 -4.98 -4.39 2.10
N LEU A 29 -4.76 -4.24 0.80
CA LEU A 29 -4.92 -3.00 0.06
C LEU A 29 -6.04 -3.13 -0.95
N PHE A 30 -6.89 -2.11 -1.01
CA PHE A 30 -8.04 -2.06 -1.90
C PHE A 30 -7.99 -0.81 -2.79
N LEU A 31 -8.41 -0.99 -4.04
CA LEU A 31 -8.69 0.08 -4.99
C LEU A 31 -10.08 -0.14 -5.55
N ASN A 32 -10.96 0.87 -5.46
CA ASN A 32 -12.35 0.76 -5.92
C ASN A 32 -13.09 -0.48 -5.37
N ARG A 33 -12.93 -0.76 -4.07
CA ARG A 33 -13.47 -1.95 -3.36
C ARG A 33 -12.93 -3.31 -3.81
N LYS A 34 -11.96 -3.36 -4.74
CA LYS A 34 -11.29 -4.60 -5.13
C LYS A 34 -9.98 -4.72 -4.38
N GLN A 35 -9.72 -5.87 -3.77
CA GLN A 35 -8.42 -6.17 -3.21
C GLN A 35 -7.41 -6.22 -4.35
N ILE A 36 -6.33 -5.45 -4.22
CA ILE A 36 -5.24 -5.40 -5.21
C ILE A 36 -3.97 -6.06 -4.70
N GLY A 37 -3.85 -6.22 -3.38
CA GLY A 37 -2.61 -6.68 -2.78
C GLY A 37 -2.53 -6.50 -1.28
N TYR A 38 -1.30 -6.43 -0.75
CA TYR A 38 -1.05 -6.29 0.68
C TYR A 38 0.31 -5.67 0.98
N VAL A 39 0.40 -4.97 2.12
CA VAL A 39 1.66 -4.48 2.70
C VAL A 39 2.42 -5.68 3.27
N PHE A 40 3.66 -5.90 2.85
CA PHE A 40 4.49 -6.99 3.36
C PHE A 40 5.61 -6.53 4.29
N GLU A 41 5.97 -5.24 4.24
CA GLU A 41 7.08 -4.70 5.01
C GLU A 41 6.87 -3.21 5.29
N THR A 42 7.34 -2.76 6.45
CA THR A 42 7.46 -1.34 6.81
C THR A 42 8.93 -0.99 6.94
N ILE A 43 9.37 0.10 6.31
CA ILE A 43 10.77 0.54 6.28
C ILE A 43 10.88 2.03 6.66
N GLY A 44 12.09 2.47 6.98
CA GLY A 44 12.37 3.87 7.32
C GLY A 44 12.26 4.18 8.81
N LEU A 45 12.09 5.45 9.15
CA LEU A 45 11.99 5.92 10.53
C LEU A 45 10.61 5.64 11.10
N VAL A 46 10.52 5.30 12.39
CA VAL A 46 9.26 5.02 13.09
C VAL A 46 8.29 6.21 13.03
N GLU A 47 8.80 7.44 13.06
CA GLU A 47 8.00 8.66 13.00
C GLU A 47 7.48 8.97 11.59
N LYS A 48 8.11 8.41 10.54
CA LYS A 48 7.78 8.64 9.13
C LYS A 48 8.02 7.35 8.32
N PRO A 49 7.25 6.29 8.58
CA PRO A 49 7.46 5.01 7.91
C PRO A 49 7.01 5.07 6.46
N PHE A 50 7.67 4.26 5.64
CA PHE A 50 7.20 3.88 4.32
C PHE A 50 6.77 2.42 4.33
N TYR A 51 5.82 2.08 3.48
CA TYR A 51 5.27 0.74 3.42
C TYR A 51 5.53 0.13 2.05
N LEU A 52 6.07 -1.08 2.03
CA LEU A 52 6.23 -1.85 0.80
C LEU A 52 5.06 -2.81 0.66
N ALA A 53 4.46 -2.80 -0.52
CA ALA A 53 3.33 -3.65 -0.85
C ALA A 53 3.53 -4.43 -2.13
N LYS A 54 2.99 -5.65 -2.17
CA LYS A 54 2.80 -6.41 -3.40
C LYS A 54 1.40 -6.11 -3.92
N ALA A 55 1.28 -5.82 -5.21
CA ALA A 55 0.00 -5.58 -5.87
C ALA A 55 -0.10 -6.35 -7.20
N PRO A 56 -0.18 -7.69 -7.16
CA PRO A 56 -0.24 -8.50 -8.38
C PRO A 56 -1.53 -8.25 -9.17
N ASP A 57 -2.63 -7.99 -8.47
CA ASP A 57 -3.92 -7.69 -9.07
C ASP A 57 -3.99 -6.20 -9.38
N GLN A 58 -4.18 -5.84 -10.66
CA GLN A 58 -4.27 -4.45 -11.13
C GLN A 58 -2.97 -3.63 -11.06
N TRP A 59 -1.80 -4.28 -11.10
CA TRP A 59 -0.49 -3.60 -11.15
C TRP A 59 -0.44 -2.49 -12.21
N GLU A 60 -0.97 -2.72 -13.41
CA GLU A 60 -0.96 -1.74 -14.50
C GLU A 60 -1.88 -0.55 -14.25
N THR A 61 -2.97 -0.76 -13.51
CA THR A 61 -3.97 0.25 -13.19
C THR A 61 -3.49 1.20 -12.09
N VAL A 62 -2.66 0.71 -11.17
CA VAL A 62 -2.08 1.51 -10.10
C VAL A 62 -0.97 2.41 -10.63
N LYS A 63 -1.12 3.73 -10.41
CA LYS A 63 -0.15 4.78 -10.76
C LYS A 63 0.36 5.50 -9.51
N GLU A 64 1.48 6.19 -9.64
CA GLU A 64 1.95 7.10 -8.59
C GLU A 64 0.89 8.18 -8.33
N GLY A 65 0.68 8.53 -7.05
CA GLY A 65 -0.40 9.40 -6.59
C GLY A 65 -1.74 8.69 -6.36
N THR A 66 -1.89 7.41 -6.70
CA THR A 66 -3.11 6.65 -6.40
C THR A 66 -3.25 6.45 -4.89
N VAL A 67 -4.47 6.59 -4.36
CA VAL A 67 -4.78 6.29 -2.97
C VAL A 67 -5.39 4.90 -2.86
N LEU A 68 -4.85 4.10 -1.96
CA LEU A 68 -5.28 2.74 -1.64
C LEU A 68 -5.88 2.70 -0.24
N GLU A 69 -6.95 1.95 -0.08
CA GLU A 69 -7.59 1.76 1.22
C GLU A 69 -6.96 0.57 1.94
N GLY A 70 -6.51 0.78 3.18
CA GLY A 70 -6.00 -0.28 4.04
C GLY A 70 -7.07 -0.78 5.00
N GLY A 71 -7.51 -2.03 4.87
CA GLY A 71 -8.61 -2.56 5.67
C GLY A 71 -8.77 -4.08 5.58
N GLY A 72 -9.75 -4.61 6.30
CA GLY A 72 -10.39 -5.87 5.92
C GLY A 72 -11.65 -5.50 5.17
N CYS A 73 -11.96 -6.18 4.06
CA CYS A 73 -13.20 -5.97 3.32
C CYS A 73 -14.37 -6.03 4.33
N ALA A 74 -15.01 -4.89 4.60
CA ALA A 74 -16.24 -4.89 5.37
C ALA A 74 -17.28 -5.62 4.52
N LYS A 75 -17.79 -6.73 5.05
CA LYS A 75 -18.96 -7.42 4.50
C LYS A 75 -20.18 -6.52 4.55
#